data_AF-A0A2J8AHN1-F1
#
_entry.id   AF-A0A2J8AHN1-F1
#
_cell.length_a   1.000
_cell.length_b   1.000
_cell.length_c   1.000
_cell.angle_alpha   90.00
_cell.angle_beta   90.00
_cell.angle_gamma   90.00
#
_symmetry.space_group_name_H-M   'P 1'
#
loop_
_entity.id
_entity.type
_entity.pdbx_description
1 polymer ?
#
loop_
_entity_poly.entity_id
_entity_poly.type
_entity_poly.pdbx_seq_one_letter_code
_entity_poly.pdbx_strand_id
1 'polypeptide(L)'
;MSVIADATSDLEWGHWPSYNVPFFPEVYEATGYRRHAAALAAKGPDYAAAAAGLSYQLAPRAKIFRRDAGGRALELSADAINGPTTEDGQPAFSWAAHPRFSRVPHRGMLETFDTEWEEQRP
;
A
#
# COMPACT_ATOMS: atom_id res chain seq x y z
N MET A 1 -14.62 17.12 6.41
CA MET A 1 -14.07 17.77 5.21
C MET A 1 -14.01 16.73 4.11
N SER A 2 -14.53 17.04 2.91
CA SER A 2 -14.44 16.18 1.72
C SER A 2 -13.93 17.04 0.57
N VAL A 3 -13.03 16.48 -0.25
CA VAL A 3 -12.47 17.13 -1.44
C VAL A 3 -12.67 16.18 -2.60
N ILE A 4 -13.24 16.69 -3.69
CA ILE A 4 -13.50 15.97 -4.94
C ILE A 4 -12.94 16.85 -6.05
N ALA A 5 -12.16 16.27 -6.96
CA ALA A 5 -11.63 16.95 -8.13
C ALA A 5 -11.55 15.98 -9.31
N ASP A 6 -11.64 16.52 -10.52
CA ASP A 6 -11.20 15.81 -11.72
C ASP A 6 -9.67 15.85 -11.75
N ALA A 7 -9.05 14.68 -11.82
CA ALA A 7 -7.60 14.51 -11.81
C ALA A 7 -7.10 13.85 -13.11
N THR A 8 -7.87 13.97 -14.19
CA THR A 8 -7.52 13.39 -15.50
C THR A 8 -6.16 13.91 -15.98
N SER A 9 -5.85 15.20 -15.77
CA SER A 9 -4.54 15.78 -16.12
C SER A 9 -3.38 15.17 -15.33
N ASP A 10 -3.61 14.70 -14.10
CA ASP A 10 -2.58 14.00 -13.33
C ASP A 10 -2.37 12.57 -13.84
N LEU A 11 -3.42 11.94 -14.39
CA LEU A 11 -3.34 10.61 -14.99
C LEU A 11 -2.54 10.62 -16.31
N GLU A 12 -2.44 11.76 -17.00
CA GLU A 12 -1.60 11.93 -18.20
C GLU A 12 -0.12 11.58 -17.94
N TRP A 13 0.31 11.60 -16.67
CA TRP A 13 1.65 11.20 -16.24
C TRP A 13 1.82 9.67 -16.13
N GLY A 14 0.82 8.90 -16.57
CA GLY A 14 0.89 7.46 -16.83
C GLY A 14 0.24 6.57 -15.76
N HIS A 15 0.06 7.06 -14.53
CA HIS A 15 -0.59 6.31 -13.46
C HIS A 15 -1.08 7.23 -12.32
N TRP A 16 -2.01 6.74 -11.51
CA TRP A 16 -2.45 7.38 -10.27
C TRP A 16 -2.17 6.47 -9.06
N PRO A 17 -1.10 6.72 -8.29
CA PRO A 17 -0.75 5.84 -7.19
C PRO A 17 -1.47 6.24 -5.89
N SER A 18 -1.85 5.25 -5.08
CA SER A 18 -2.50 5.46 -3.79
C SER A 18 -1.86 4.58 -2.72
N TYR A 19 -1.45 5.17 -1.61
CA TYR A 19 -0.60 4.50 -0.60
C TYR A 19 -0.72 5.12 0.78
N ASN A 20 -1.95 5.45 1.20
CA ASN A 20 -2.29 5.95 2.55
C ASN A 20 -1.62 7.27 2.96
N VAL A 21 -1.21 8.11 2.02
CA VAL A 21 -0.86 9.51 2.25
C VAL A 21 -1.83 10.37 1.44
N PRO A 22 -2.51 11.38 2.02
CA PRO A 22 -3.46 12.21 1.28
C PRO A 22 -2.80 12.95 0.11
N PHE A 23 -3.42 12.90 -1.07
CA PHE A 23 -2.96 13.62 -2.26
C PHE A 23 -3.21 15.13 -2.16
N PHE A 24 -4.45 15.53 -1.86
CA PHE A 24 -4.84 16.94 -1.80
C PHE A 24 -4.16 17.65 -0.63
N PRO A 25 -3.42 18.75 -0.85
CA PRO A 25 -2.68 19.46 0.18
C PRO A 25 -3.55 19.87 1.37
N GLU A 26 -4.79 20.29 1.14
CA GLU A 26 -5.70 20.74 2.19
C GLU A 26 -6.12 19.58 3.11
N VAL A 27 -6.31 18.38 2.55
CA VAL A 27 -6.59 17.18 3.33
C VAL A 27 -5.34 16.73 4.08
N TYR A 28 -4.16 16.77 3.45
CA TYR A 28 -2.88 16.47 4.06
C TYR A 28 -2.61 17.33 5.30
N GLU A 29 -2.88 18.62 5.20
CA GLU A 29 -2.76 19.57 6.31
C GLU A 29 -3.82 19.34 7.39
N ALA A 30 -5.10 19.25 7.00
CA ALA A 30 -6.21 19.07 7.94
C ALA A 30 -6.10 17.78 8.77
N THR A 31 -5.65 16.69 8.16
CA THR A 31 -5.47 15.40 8.83
C THR A 31 -4.18 15.35 9.66
N GLY A 32 -3.25 16.28 9.45
CA GLY A 32 -2.08 16.47 10.30
C GLY A 32 -0.82 15.73 9.89
N TYR A 33 -0.72 15.31 8.64
CA TYR A 33 0.49 14.63 8.18
C TYR A 33 1.71 15.55 8.28
N ARG A 34 1.56 16.85 7.97
CA ARG A 34 2.65 17.83 8.11
C ARG A 34 3.15 17.94 9.55
N ARG A 35 2.24 18.16 10.51
CA ARG A 35 2.59 18.28 11.93
C ARG A 35 3.25 16.99 12.44
N HIS A 36 2.78 15.83 11.99
CA HIS A 36 3.30 14.55 12.43
C HIS A 36 4.69 14.25 11.84
N ALA A 37 4.90 14.54 10.55
CA ALA A 37 6.20 14.43 9.91
C ALA A 37 7.25 15.35 10.56
N ALA A 38 6.88 16.61 10.85
CA ALA A 38 7.76 17.54 11.55
C ALA A 38 8.09 17.06 12.98
N ALA A 39 7.09 16.57 13.72
CA ALA A 39 7.30 16.04 15.06
C ALA A 39 8.20 14.80 15.08
N LEU A 40 8.10 13.92 14.08
CA LEU A 40 9.00 12.78 13.93
C LEU A 40 10.42 13.23 13.58
N ALA A 41 10.58 14.14 12.61
CA ALA A 41 11.89 14.65 12.22
C ALA A 41 12.62 15.34 13.39
N ALA A 42 11.87 16.05 14.24
CA ALA A 42 12.41 16.71 15.44
C ALA A 42 12.96 15.73 16.50
N LYS A 43 12.58 14.44 16.45
CA LYS A 43 13.13 13.41 17.36
C LYS A 43 14.55 12.98 17.00
N GLY A 44 15.08 13.43 15.86
CA GLY A 44 16.44 13.14 15.43
C GLY A 44 16.52 12.14 14.26
N PRO A 45 17.76 11.79 13.86
CA PRO A 45 18.02 11.06 12.61
C PRO A 45 17.39 9.66 12.56
N ASP A 46 17.24 8.99 13.71
CA ASP A 46 16.63 7.65 13.79
C ASP A 46 15.17 7.63 13.29
N TYR A 47 14.48 8.77 13.31
CA TYR A 47 13.09 8.90 12.87
C TYR A 47 12.96 9.46 11.45
N ALA A 48 14.07 9.76 10.77
CA ALA A 48 14.05 10.41 9.45
C ALA A 48 13.29 9.57 8.40
N ALA A 49 13.47 8.24 8.41
CA ALA A 49 12.76 7.34 7.49
C ALA A 49 11.24 7.33 7.76
N ALA A 50 10.84 7.32 9.04
CA ALA A 50 9.42 7.38 9.41
C ALA A 50 8.80 8.72 9.01
N ALA A 51 9.51 9.84 9.21
CA ALA A 51 9.07 11.16 8.77
C ALA A 51 8.94 11.24 7.23
N ALA A 52 9.91 10.71 6.49
CA ALA A 52 9.86 10.63 5.03
C ALA A 52 8.70 9.72 4.54
N GLY A 53 8.34 8.69 5.30
CA GLY A 53 7.20 7.81 5.04
C GLY A 53 5.85 8.52 5.03
N LEU A 54 5.76 9.73 5.58
CA LEU A 54 4.55 10.56 5.57
C LEU A 54 4.51 11.54 4.41
N SER A 55 5.57 11.65 3.62
CA SER A 55 5.59 12.48 2.42
C SER A 55 4.84 11.77 1.30
N TYR A 56 3.90 12.46 0.65
CA TYR A 56 3.22 11.92 -0.52
C TYR A 56 4.25 11.51 -1.59
N GLN A 57 5.26 12.35 -1.85
CA GLN A 57 6.22 12.09 -2.91
C GLN A 57 7.40 11.19 -2.53
N LEU A 58 7.71 11.04 -1.24
CA LEU A 58 8.93 10.36 -0.78
C LEU A 58 8.68 9.13 0.07
N ALA A 59 7.42 8.78 0.34
CA ALA A 59 7.08 7.52 0.98
C ALA A 59 7.65 6.33 0.16
N PRO A 60 8.08 5.23 0.80
CA PRO A 60 8.63 4.07 0.10
C PRO A 60 7.75 3.58 -1.06
N ARG A 61 6.43 3.49 -0.85
CA ARG A 61 5.46 3.08 -1.88
C ARG A 61 5.36 4.10 -3.03
N ALA A 62 5.45 5.40 -2.75
CA ALA A 62 5.49 6.42 -3.78
C ALA A 62 6.70 6.26 -4.72
N LYS A 63 7.85 5.89 -4.15
CA LYS A 63 9.07 5.64 -4.92
C LYS A 63 8.95 4.39 -5.80
N ILE A 64 8.34 3.32 -5.28
CA ILE A 64 8.11 2.07 -6.03
C ILE A 64 7.17 2.33 -7.21
N PHE A 65 6.01 2.96 -6.99
CA PHE A 65 5.07 3.27 -8.08
C PHE A 65 5.69 4.15 -9.16
N ARG A 66 6.49 5.17 -8.77
CA ARG A 66 7.20 6.03 -9.73
C ARG A 66 8.16 5.24 -10.63
N ARG A 67 8.74 4.15 -10.12
CA ARG A 67 9.70 3.32 -10.84
C ARG A 67 9.01 2.28 -11.73
N ASP A 68 7.92 1.67 -11.25
CA ASP A 68 7.44 0.38 -11.76
C ASP A 68 6.00 0.35 -12.30
N ALA A 69 5.26 1.46 -12.26
CA ALA A 69 3.86 1.45 -12.69
C ALA A 69 3.69 1.10 -14.19
N GLY A 70 2.73 0.23 -14.49
CA GLY A 70 2.30 -0.14 -15.84
C GLY A 70 0.77 -0.16 -15.96
N GLY A 71 0.24 -0.19 -17.19
CA GLY A 71 -1.20 -0.16 -17.44
C GLY A 71 -1.77 -1.50 -17.91
N ARG A 72 -2.90 -1.92 -17.35
CA ARG A 72 -3.79 -2.96 -17.90
C ARG A 72 -5.24 -2.65 -17.51
N ALA A 73 -6.15 -2.68 -18.49
CA ALA A 73 -7.58 -2.99 -18.33
C ALA A 73 -8.29 -2.77 -19.68
N LEU A 74 -8.92 -3.81 -20.24
CA LEU A 74 -9.86 -3.68 -21.37
C LEU A 74 -11.08 -4.62 -21.25
N GLU A 75 -11.15 -5.47 -20.22
CA GLU A 75 -12.19 -6.51 -20.08
C GLU A 75 -12.81 -6.48 -18.67
N LEU A 76 -14.06 -6.93 -18.54
CA LEU A 76 -14.77 -7.09 -17.25
C LEU A 76 -14.30 -8.34 -16.49
N SER A 77 -12.98 -8.51 -16.36
CA SER A 77 -12.33 -9.56 -15.56
C SER A 77 -11.21 -8.96 -14.72
N ALA A 78 -10.79 -9.69 -13.68
CA ALA A 78 -9.64 -9.30 -12.86
C ALA A 78 -8.89 -10.54 -12.37
N ASP A 79 -7.57 -10.48 -12.37
CA ASP A 79 -6.76 -11.48 -11.68
C ASP A 79 -6.75 -11.17 -10.18
N ALA A 80 -7.00 -12.18 -9.35
CA ALA A 80 -6.96 -12.07 -7.90
C ALA A 80 -6.12 -13.21 -7.30
N ILE A 81 -5.34 -12.89 -6.27
CA ILE A 81 -4.59 -13.85 -5.46
C ILE A 81 -4.97 -13.65 -3.99
N ASN A 82 -5.06 -14.72 -3.21
CA ASN A 82 -5.49 -14.67 -1.81
C ASN A 82 -4.36 -15.12 -0.88
N GLY A 83 -3.57 -14.17 -0.38
CA GLY A 83 -2.55 -14.45 0.62
C GLY A 83 -1.50 -13.34 0.70
N PRO A 84 -0.61 -13.38 1.71
CA PRO A 84 0.64 -12.63 1.68
C PRO A 84 1.49 -13.00 0.47
N THR A 85 2.28 -12.06 -0.04
CA THR A 85 3.14 -12.30 -1.22
C THR A 85 4.18 -13.39 -0.97
N THR A 86 4.35 -14.29 -1.94
CA THR A 86 5.44 -15.28 -2.03
C THR A 86 6.49 -14.89 -3.09
N GLU A 87 6.34 -13.71 -3.69
CA GLU A 87 7.26 -13.20 -4.71
C GLU A 87 8.66 -12.96 -4.13
N ASP A 88 9.66 -12.96 -5.02
CA ASP A 88 11.08 -12.83 -4.67
C ASP A 88 11.58 -13.90 -3.67
N GLY A 89 10.95 -15.07 -3.67
CA GLY A 89 11.33 -16.21 -2.82
C GLY A 89 10.89 -16.07 -1.36
N GLN A 90 9.93 -15.19 -1.07
CA GLN A 90 9.33 -15.09 0.26
C GLN A 90 8.54 -16.37 0.59
N PRO A 91 8.68 -16.94 1.80
CA PRO A 91 7.97 -18.16 2.16
C PRO A 91 6.47 -17.89 2.30
N ALA A 92 5.66 -18.86 1.87
CA ALA A 92 4.22 -18.84 2.12
C ALA A 92 3.93 -18.63 3.61
N PHE A 93 3.00 -17.73 3.91
CA PHE A 93 2.58 -17.49 5.28
C PHE A 93 1.80 -18.69 5.80
N SER A 94 2.17 -19.18 6.98
CA SER A 94 1.43 -20.21 7.72
C SER A 94 1.20 -19.75 9.16
N TRP A 95 -0.03 -19.93 9.66
CA TRP A 95 -0.38 -19.55 11.02
C TRP A 95 0.47 -20.28 12.06
N ALA A 96 0.73 -21.57 11.85
CA ALA A 96 1.55 -22.39 12.71
C ALA A 96 3.06 -22.05 12.67
N ALA A 97 3.57 -21.41 11.61
CA ALA A 97 5.01 -21.23 11.41
C ALA A 97 5.67 -20.26 12.41
N HIS A 98 4.90 -19.38 13.06
CA HIS A 98 5.44 -18.46 14.05
C HIS A 98 4.59 -18.42 15.34
N PRO A 99 5.18 -18.54 16.54
CA PRO A 99 4.44 -18.59 17.82
C PRO A 99 3.52 -17.38 18.07
N ARG A 100 3.85 -16.22 17.48
CA ARG A 100 3.01 -15.01 17.53
C ARG A 100 1.64 -15.23 16.88
N PHE A 101 1.55 -16.07 15.86
CA PHE A 101 0.35 -16.24 15.04
C PHE A 101 -0.36 -17.57 15.27
N SER A 102 0.35 -18.60 15.78
CA SER A 102 -0.22 -19.95 15.95
C SER A 102 -1.40 -20.04 16.92
N ARG A 103 -1.63 -19.00 17.74
CA ARG A 103 -2.75 -18.90 18.68
C ARG A 103 -3.83 -17.90 18.25
N VAL A 104 -3.64 -17.21 17.13
CA VAL A 104 -4.65 -16.28 16.61
C VAL A 104 -5.79 -17.11 16.01
N PRO A 105 -7.06 -16.94 16.40
CA PRO A 105 -8.17 -17.69 15.79
C PRO A 105 -8.34 -17.37 14.30
N HIS A 106 -8.41 -18.40 13.47
CA HIS A 106 -8.51 -18.29 12.00
C HIS A 106 -9.42 -19.37 11.39
N ARG A 107 -10.50 -19.75 12.09
CA ARG A 107 -11.44 -20.77 11.60
C ARG A 107 -12.01 -20.37 10.23
N GLY A 108 -11.91 -21.29 9.27
CA GLY A 108 -12.41 -21.08 7.90
C GLY A 108 -11.41 -20.42 6.95
N MET A 109 -10.25 -20.00 7.45
CA MET A 109 -9.11 -19.59 6.62
C MET A 109 -8.22 -20.79 6.30
N LEU A 110 -7.41 -20.66 5.25
CA LEU A 110 -6.33 -21.61 4.99
C LEU A 110 -5.32 -21.59 6.15
N GLU A 111 -4.71 -22.76 6.43
CA GLU A 111 -3.61 -22.86 7.40
C GLU A 111 -2.33 -22.22 6.83
N THR A 112 -2.08 -22.43 5.53
CA THR A 112 -0.96 -21.89 4.77
C THR A 112 -1.49 -21.24 3.49
N PHE A 113 -1.06 -20.02 3.21
CA PHE A 113 -1.45 -19.24 2.05
C PHE A 113 -0.34 -19.34 0.98
N ASP A 114 -0.46 -20.38 0.16
CA ASP A 114 0.40 -20.63 -1.00
C ASP A 114 -0.49 -20.79 -2.25
N THR A 115 -1.24 -19.74 -2.55
CA THR A 115 -2.24 -19.71 -3.62
C THR A 115 -1.68 -19.10 -4.90
N GLU A 116 -2.24 -19.45 -6.04
CA GLU A 116 -1.90 -18.86 -7.33
C GLU A 116 -2.85 -17.71 -7.71
N TRP A 117 -2.50 -16.98 -8.76
CA TRP A 117 -3.42 -16.01 -9.38
C TRP A 117 -4.60 -16.73 -10.05
N GLU A 118 -5.81 -16.25 -9.77
CA GLU A 118 -7.04 -16.74 -10.36
C GLU A 118 -7.77 -15.62 -11.09
N GLU A 119 -8.16 -15.87 -12.34
CA GLU A 119 -9.02 -14.96 -13.07
C GLU A 119 -10.45 -15.00 -12.53
N GLN A 120 -10.95 -13.85 -12.10
CA GLN A 120 -12.31 -13.66 -11.62
C GLN A 120 -13.19 -13.11 -12.74
N ARG A 121 -14.34 -13.76 -12.95
CA ARG A 121 -15.38 -13.35 -13.90
C ARG A 121 -16.76 -13.61 -13.28
N PRO A 122 -17.81 -12.87 -13.69
CA PRO A 122 -19.19 -13.08 -13.22
C PRO A 122 -19.75 -14.48 -13.47
#